data_AF-A0A954UC82-F1
#
_entry.id   AF-A0A954UC82-F1
#
_cell.length_a   1.000
_cell.length_b   1.000
_cell.length_c   1.000
_cell.angle_alpha   90.00
_cell.angle_beta   90.00
_cell.angle_gamma   90.00
#
_symmetry.space_group_name_H-M   'P 1'
#
loop_
_entity.id
_entity.type
_entity.pdbx_description
1 polymer ?
#
loop_
_entity_poly.entity_id
_entity_poly.type
_entity_poly.pdbx_seq_one_letter_code
_entity_poly.pdbx_strand_id
1 'polypeptide(L)'
;SAMPLGRWAEMLRQAGIPAVVSYHAGTFLCNATMYLTHHWCQVNRHPIQVGFVHLPLSTEQVVGCGRSLPSLPLATLAQAVRLLIEDLAEGQAD
;
A
#
# COMPACT_ATOMS: atom_id res chain seq x y z
N SER A 1 7.68 -5.58 7.90
CA SER A 1 7.72 -4.11 7.76
C SER A 1 7.37 -3.50 9.11
N ALA A 2 8.11 -2.50 9.59
CA ALA A 2 7.89 -1.85 10.90
C ALA A 2 6.80 -0.75 10.85
N MET A 3 5.99 -0.76 9.79
CA MET A 3 4.98 0.26 9.53
C MET A 3 3.73 0.02 10.37
N PRO A 4 2.95 1.06 10.71
CA PRO A 4 1.76 0.94 11.56
C PRO A 4 0.55 0.39 10.77
N LEU A 5 0.68 -0.82 10.21
CA LEU A 5 -0.28 -1.41 9.26
C LEU A 5 -1.71 -1.47 9.80
N GLY A 6 -1.87 -1.79 11.09
CA GLY A 6 -3.19 -1.84 11.75
C GLY A 6 -3.86 -0.47 11.83
N ARG A 7 -3.10 0.56 12.22
CA ARG A 7 -3.56 1.96 12.25
C ARG A 7 -3.96 2.43 10.86
N TRP A 8 -3.12 2.17 9.86
CA TRP A 8 -3.40 2.52 8.47
C TRP A 8 -4.67 1.88 7.93
N ALA A 9 -4.85 0.58 8.17
CA ALA A 9 -6.05 -0.11 7.73
C ALA A 9 -7.32 0.46 8.40
N GLU A 10 -7.23 0.82 9.69
CA GLU A 10 -8.35 1.45 10.41
C GLU A 10 -8.64 2.87 9.92
N MET A 11 -7.60 3.70 9.76
CA MET A 11 -7.71 5.06 9.21
C MET A 11 -8.40 5.07 7.85
N LEU A 12 -8.00 4.17 6.93
CA LEU A 12 -8.63 4.05 5.62
C LEU A 12 -10.10 3.65 5.72
N ARG A 13 -10.45 2.70 6.60
CA ARG A 13 -11.85 2.30 6.82
C ARG A 13 -12.70 3.43 7.38
N GLN A 14 -12.17 4.22 8.32
CA GLN A 14 -12.83 5.41 8.86
C GLN A 14 -13.07 6.48 7.79
N ALA A 15 -12.17 6.58 6.80
CA ALA A 15 -12.34 7.42 5.61
C ALA A 15 -13.29 6.81 4.54
N GLY A 16 -13.94 5.68 4.82
CA GLY A 16 -14.84 5.00 3.88
C GLY A 16 -14.15 4.18 2.79
N ILE A 17 -12.85 3.90 2.94
CA ILE A 17 -12.04 3.14 1.97
C ILE A 17 -11.81 1.71 2.50
N PRO A 18 -12.21 0.65 1.77
CA PRO A 18 -12.01 -0.71 2.23
C PRO A 18 -10.51 -1.05 2.26
N ALA A 19 -10.00 -1.46 3.42
CA ALA A 19 -8.61 -1.81 3.62
C ALA A 19 -8.46 -2.95 4.65
N VAL A 20 -7.49 -3.82 4.40
CA VAL A 20 -7.12 -4.94 5.28
C VAL A 20 -5.59 -5.08 5.31
N VAL A 21 -5.06 -5.55 6.44
CA VAL A 21 -3.64 -5.90 6.53
C VAL A 21 -3.41 -7.21 5.76
N SER A 22 -2.49 -7.21 4.80
CA SER A 22 -2.04 -8.42 4.13
C SER A 22 -0.74 -8.94 4.77
N TYR A 23 -0.73 -10.22 5.12
CA TYR A 23 0.46 -10.93 5.62
C TYR A 23 1.22 -11.70 4.53
N HIS A 24 0.77 -11.62 3.28
CA HIS A 24 1.39 -12.32 2.16
C HIS A 24 1.36 -11.45 0.89
N ALA A 25 2.53 -11.04 0.40
CA ALA A 25 2.67 -10.22 -0.82
C ALA A 25 2.71 -11.04 -2.11
N GLY A 26 2.47 -12.36 -2.03
CA GLY A 26 2.58 -13.28 -3.16
C GLY A 26 4.00 -13.84 -3.32
N THR A 27 4.22 -14.58 -4.41
CA THR A 27 5.52 -15.16 -4.77
C THR A 27 6.07 -14.62 -6.09
N PHE A 28 5.48 -13.53 -6.58
CA PHE A 28 5.88 -12.87 -7.82
C PHE A 28 6.67 -11.59 -7.56
N LEU A 29 6.80 -10.74 -8.57
CA LEU A 29 7.61 -9.53 -8.54
C LEU A 29 7.23 -8.57 -7.42
N CYS A 30 5.95 -8.45 -7.03
CA CYS A 30 5.53 -7.58 -5.92
C CYS A 30 6.26 -7.93 -4.61
N ASN A 31 6.32 -9.22 -4.28
CA ASN A 31 7.04 -9.70 -3.09
C ASN A 31 8.55 -9.53 -3.24
N ALA A 32 9.10 -9.80 -4.43
CA ALA A 32 10.52 -9.60 -4.70
C ALA A 32 10.92 -8.12 -4.56
N THR A 33 10.13 -7.19 -5.10
CA THR A 33 10.34 -5.74 -4.96
C THR A 33 10.32 -5.34 -3.48
N MET A 34 9.30 -5.73 -2.73
CA MET A 34 9.22 -5.45 -1.28
C MET A 34 10.48 -5.98 -0.54
N TYR A 35 10.84 -7.24 -0.77
CA TYR A 35 11.98 -7.88 -0.12
C TYR A 35 13.31 -7.21 -0.49
N LEU A 36 13.56 -7.00 -1.78
CA LEU A 36 14.81 -6.44 -2.27
C LEU A 36 14.99 -4.99 -1.84
N THR A 37 13.93 -4.17 -1.80
CA THR A 37 14.00 -2.80 -1.29
C THR A 37 14.36 -2.79 0.19
N HIS A 38 13.73 -3.62 1.01
CA HIS A 38 14.08 -3.76 2.43
C HIS A 38 15.54 -4.21 2.61
N HIS A 39 15.95 -5.25 1.89
CA HIS A 39 17.30 -5.79 1.94
C HIS A 39 18.35 -4.74 1.54
N TRP A 40 18.10 -4.01 0.45
CA TRP A 40 19.01 -2.96 -0.02
C TRP A 40 19.19 -1.85 1.02
N CYS A 41 18.11 -1.39 1.66
CA CYS A 41 18.20 -0.38 2.72
C CYS A 41 19.02 -0.87 3.90
N GLN A 42 18.83 -2.13 4.30
CA GLN A 42 19.56 -2.75 5.40
C GLN A 42 21.06 -2.89 5.10
N VAL A 43 21.43 -3.41 3.93
CA VAL A 43 22.83 -3.63 3.53
C VAL A 43 23.58 -2.32 3.38
N ASN A 44 22.93 -1.29 2.83
CA ASN A 44 23.55 0.03 2.61
C ASN A 44 23.44 0.96 3.82
N ARG A 45 22.92 0.47 4.96
CA ARG A 45 22.70 1.26 6.19
C ARG A 45 21.93 2.55 5.93
N HIS A 46 20.95 2.49 5.05
CA HIS A 46 20.08 3.63 4.74
C HIS A 46 18.93 3.65 5.76
N PRO A 47 18.84 4.63 6.66
CA PRO A 47 17.87 4.64 7.76
C PRO A 47 16.50 5.14 7.29
N ILE A 48 15.94 4.51 6.27
CA ILE A 48 14.59 4.82 5.77
C ILE A 48 13.60 3.72 6.12
N GLN A 49 12.37 4.13 6.39
CA GLN A 49 11.26 3.22 6.54
C GLN A 49 10.77 2.77 5.16
N VAL A 50 10.48 1.47 5.03
CA VAL A 50 9.99 0.87 3.79
C VAL A 50 8.65 0.18 4.06
N GLY A 51 7.64 0.58 3.30
CA GLY A 51 6.30 -0.01 3.29
C GLY A 51 5.96 -0.57 1.90
N PHE A 52 4.95 -1.44 1.86
CA PHE A 52 4.42 -1.98 0.61
C PHE A 52 2.89 -2.07 0.70
N VAL A 53 2.20 -1.65 -0.36
CA VAL A 53 0.74 -1.61 -0.42
C VAL A 53 0.29 -2.19 -1.76
N HIS A 54 -0.61 -3.17 -1.72
CA HIS A 54 -1.34 -3.61 -2.90
C HIS A 54 -2.59 -2.77 -3.07
N LEU A 55 -2.81 -2.29 -4.29
CA LEU A 55 -4.06 -1.64 -4.69
C LEU A 55 -4.85 -2.61 -5.58
N PRO A 56 -6.18 -2.68 -5.45
CA PRO A 56 -7.00 -3.39 -6.43
C PRO A 56 -6.98 -2.62 -7.76
N LEU A 57 -7.58 -3.24 -8.79
CA LEU A 57 -7.74 -2.59 -10.08
C LEU A 57 -8.59 -1.31 -9.95
N SER A 58 -8.32 -0.34 -10.82
CA SER A 58 -9.24 0.77 -11.03
C SER A 58 -10.46 0.31 -11.82
N THR A 59 -11.58 1.01 -11.67
CA THR A 59 -12.81 0.70 -12.44
C THR A 59 -12.56 0.74 -13.95
N GLU A 60 -11.74 1.68 -14.43
CA GLU A 60 -11.38 1.82 -15.85
C GLU A 60 -10.56 0.61 -16.34
N GLN A 61 -9.65 0.09 -15.52
CA GLN A 61 -8.87 -1.12 -15.85
C GLN A 61 -9.76 -2.36 -15.97
N VAL A 62 -10.76 -2.49 -15.10
CA VAL A 62 -11.73 -3.60 -15.17
C VAL A 62 -12.57 -3.51 -16.44
N VAL A 63 -13.07 -2.32 -16.78
CA VAL A 63 -13.78 -2.09 -18.04
C VAL A 63 -12.91 -2.44 -19.24
N GLY A 64 -11.65 -2.01 -19.25
CA GLY A 64 -10.72 -2.25 -20.36
C GLY A 64 -10.34 -3.72 -20.59
N CYS A 65 -10.33 -4.56 -19.53
CA CYS A 65 -10.00 -5.97 -19.67
C CYS A 65 -11.21 -6.89 -19.91
N GLY A 66 -12.43 -6.35 -19.88
CA GLY A 66 -13.67 -7.10 -20.20
C GLY A 66 -14.05 -8.19 -19.21
N ARG A 67 -13.50 -8.17 -17.99
CA ARG A 67 -13.75 -9.18 -16.94
C ARG A 67 -14.51 -8.55 -15.78
N SER A 68 -15.38 -9.31 -15.12
CA SER A 68 -16.00 -8.89 -13.86
C SER A 68 -15.03 -9.14 -12.70
N LEU A 69 -14.21 -8.13 -12.38
CA LEU A 69 -13.25 -8.17 -11.28
C LEU A 69 -13.57 -7.07 -10.25
N PRO A 70 -13.26 -7.28 -8.95
CA PRO A 70 -13.34 -6.21 -7.95
C PRO A 70 -12.46 -5.02 -8.35
N SER A 71 -12.99 -3.81 -8.15
CA SER A 71 -12.27 -2.56 -8.39
C SER A 71 -12.71 -1.45 -7.44
N LEU A 72 -11.94 -0.37 -7.42
CA LEU A 72 -12.32 0.90 -6.82
C LEU A 72 -12.13 2.05 -7.82
N PRO A 73 -12.86 3.17 -7.68
CA PRO A 73 -12.60 4.37 -8.48
C PRO A 73 -11.15 4.84 -8.31
N LEU A 74 -10.53 5.32 -9.39
CA LEU A 74 -9.14 5.80 -9.35
C LEU A 74 -8.93 6.91 -8.30
N ALA A 75 -9.91 7.81 -8.14
CA ALA A 75 -9.87 8.85 -7.13
C ALA A 75 -9.81 8.28 -5.70
N THR A 76 -10.54 7.20 -5.41
CA THR A 76 -10.51 6.50 -4.13
C THR A 76 -9.15 5.85 -3.88
N LEU A 77 -8.54 5.24 -4.90
CA LEU A 77 -7.19 4.67 -4.80
C LEU A 77 -6.14 5.77 -4.52
N ALA A 78 -6.23 6.89 -5.22
CA ALA A 78 -5.34 8.03 -5.00
C ALA A 78 -5.51 8.64 -3.60
N GLN A 79 -6.74 8.79 -3.13
CA GLN A 79 -7.03 9.24 -1.77
C GLN A 79 -6.43 8.30 -0.73
N ALA A 80 -6.53 6.99 -0.92
CA ALA A 80 -5.95 6.01 -0.01
C ALA A 80 -4.43 6.17 0.10
N VAL A 81 -3.73 6.25 -1.04
CA VAL A 81 -2.28 6.45 -1.08
C VAL A 81 -1.88 7.77 -0.43
N ARG A 82 -2.63 8.84 -0.69
CA ARG A 82 -2.41 10.15 -0.08
C ARG A 82 -2.46 10.09 1.46
N LEU A 83 -3.54 9.53 2.02
CA LEU A 83 -3.70 9.41 3.48
C LEU A 83 -2.56 8.61 4.13
N LEU A 84 -2.09 7.55 3.46
CA LEU A 84 -0.96 6.75 3.95
C LEU A 84 0.36 7.53 3.95
N ILE A 85 0.60 8.35 2.93
CA ILE A 85 1.80 9.19 2.83
C ILE A 85 1.75 10.34 3.84
N GLU A 86 0.59 10.98 4.02
CA GLU A 86 0.37 12.03 5.02
C GLU A 86 0.64 11.50 6.44
N ASP A 87 0.04 10.36 6.81
CA ASP A 87 0.26 9.73 8.12
C ASP A 87 1.73 9.31 8.34
N LEU A 88 2.41 8.84 7.28
CA LEU A 88 3.83 8.50 7.33
C LEU A 88 4.74 9.72 7.49
N ALA A 89 4.39 10.85 6.89
CA ALA A 89 5.15 12.08 7.01
C ALA A 89 4.98 12.70 8.41
N GLU A 90 3.76 12.67 8.96
CA GLU A 90 3.47 13.14 10.31
C GLU A 90 4.18 12.29 11.38
N GLY A 91 4.18 10.96 11.24
CA GLY A 91 4.85 10.06 12.17
C GLY A 91 6.39 10.09 12.13
N GLN A 92 7.00 10.85 11.22
CA GLN A 92 8.45 11.12 11.17
C GLN A 92 8.83 12.46 11.83
N ALA A 93 7.84 13.31 12.16
CA ALA A 93 8.07 14.61 12.79
C ALA A 93 8.15 14.52 14.34
N ASP A 94 7.85 13.35 14.90
CA ASP A 94 8.05 12.97 16.31
C ASP A 94 9.39 12.23 16.49
#